data_AF-A0A1Q3EV08-F1
#
_entry.id   AF-A0A1Q3EV08-F1
#
_cell.length_a   1.000
_cell.length_b   1.000
_cell.length_c   1.000
_cell.angle_alpha   90.00
_cell.angle_beta   90.00
_cell.angle_gamma   90.00
#
_symmetry.space_group_name_H-M   'P 1'
#
loop_
_entity.id
_entity.type
_entity.pdbx_description
1 polymer ?
#
loop_
_entity_poly.entity_id
_entity_poly.type
_entity_poly.pdbx_seq_one_letter_code
_entity_poly.pdbx_strand_id
1 'polypeptide(L)'
;MDTFAGMSKLKKLSLSKNRINAIATTDPIELPSLEFFSLAHNNLTKLAVGNWKLLQLTDLKLNDNRLISLDVDNFDQFVSLEKLSIAGNSWYCFWLSKAIKNIGRYVALNGKDEECPATMPIDDICCSMTVVSEDQPAHADIAERIRLFEESQTRMKSELYQKLERAKAWWNEEFGKVEVKTKELKRDADELIRLSSDDNKVKPEDVEKLSAGLTKAEDDLNDVQSLVESNGKFEQEITNLLYMVIEQKNRLLQTVKNAAVDEALRH
;
A
#
# COMPACT_ATOMS: atom_id res chain seq x y z
N MET A 1 -2.03 25.76 -21.85
CA MET A 1 -2.17 26.59 -20.63
C MET A 1 -1.58 27.99 -20.81
N ASP A 2 -0.82 28.19 -21.88
CA ASP A 2 -0.19 29.44 -22.30
C ASP A 2 -1.18 30.62 -22.42
N THR A 3 -2.46 30.35 -22.68
CA THR A 3 -3.53 31.34 -22.68
C THR A 3 -3.64 32.13 -21.35
N PHE A 4 -3.26 31.52 -20.23
CA PHE A 4 -3.29 32.16 -18.91
C PHE A 4 -1.91 32.66 -18.47
N ALA A 5 -0.88 32.50 -19.30
CA ALA A 5 0.46 32.99 -19.01
C ALA A 5 0.41 34.52 -18.79
N GLY A 6 1.01 34.99 -17.70
CA GLY A 6 1.01 36.40 -17.32
C GLY A 6 -0.19 36.87 -16.51
N MET A 7 -1.21 36.04 -16.27
CA MET A 7 -2.34 36.37 -15.38
C MET A 7 -1.94 36.24 -13.89
N SER A 8 -0.96 37.01 -13.45
CA SER A 8 -0.34 36.90 -12.12
C SER A 8 -1.29 37.12 -10.94
N LYS A 9 -2.43 37.79 -11.15
CA LYS A 9 -3.47 38.06 -10.14
C LYS A 9 -4.64 37.06 -10.19
N LEU A 10 -4.63 36.08 -11.09
CA LEU A 10 -5.72 35.11 -11.21
C LEU A 10 -5.77 34.24 -9.95
N LYS A 11 -6.89 34.31 -9.23
CA LYS A 11 -7.11 33.55 -7.98
C LYS A 11 -7.90 32.27 -8.16
N LYS A 12 -8.85 32.26 -9.11
CA LYS A 12 -9.74 31.12 -9.33
C LYS A 12 -9.84 30.82 -10.81
N LEU A 13 -9.59 29.58 -11.17
CA LEU A 13 -9.74 29.07 -12.52
C LEU A 13 -10.64 27.83 -12.47
N SER A 14 -11.77 27.87 -13.17
CA SER A 14 -12.62 26.69 -13.35
C SER A 14 -12.73 26.35 -14.83
N LEU A 15 -12.25 25.16 -15.17
CA LEU A 15 -12.41 24.52 -16.47
C LEU A 15 -13.30 23.27 -16.34
N SER A 16 -14.11 23.20 -15.29
CA SER A 16 -14.98 22.06 -15.02
C SER A 16 -16.06 21.87 -16.07
N LYS A 17 -16.52 20.63 -16.29
CA LYS A 17 -17.63 20.29 -17.21
C LYS A 17 -17.33 20.67 -18.67
N ASN A 18 -16.09 20.42 -19.08
CA ASN A 18 -15.67 20.54 -20.47
C ASN A 18 -15.35 19.13 -21.02
N ARG A 19 -14.71 19.08 -22.19
CA ARG A 19 -14.28 17.83 -22.85
C ARG A 19 -12.76 17.78 -22.98
N ILE A 20 -12.07 18.24 -21.95
CA ILE A 20 -10.61 18.30 -21.96
C ILE A 20 -10.07 16.89 -21.76
N ASN A 21 -9.34 16.40 -22.77
CA ASN A 21 -8.72 15.07 -22.74
C ASN A 21 -7.27 15.10 -22.25
N ALA A 22 -6.59 16.24 -22.42
CA ALA A 22 -5.21 16.44 -22.00
C ALA A 22 -4.93 17.91 -21.68
N ILE A 23 -4.04 18.14 -20.73
CA ILE A 23 -3.42 19.45 -20.49
C ILE A 23 -2.01 19.38 -21.08
N ALA A 24 -1.82 19.97 -22.26
CA ALA A 24 -0.51 20.07 -22.89
C ALA A 24 0.21 21.35 -22.42
N THR A 25 1.50 21.21 -22.14
CA THR A 25 2.39 22.31 -21.75
C THR A 25 3.77 22.08 -22.35
N THR A 26 4.28 23.04 -23.10
CA THR A 26 5.70 23.08 -23.50
C THR A 26 6.56 23.71 -22.41
N ASP A 27 6.01 24.67 -21.66
CA ASP A 27 6.68 25.42 -20.61
C ASP A 27 6.02 25.21 -19.24
N PRO A 28 6.71 25.51 -18.13
CA PRO A 28 6.11 25.48 -16.80
C PRO A 28 4.86 26.35 -16.70
N ILE A 29 3.82 25.84 -16.04
CA ILE A 29 2.63 26.63 -15.74
C ILE A 29 2.90 27.41 -14.46
N GLU A 30 2.95 28.74 -14.58
CA GLU A 30 3.17 29.62 -13.43
C GLU A 30 1.97 30.54 -13.22
N LEU A 31 1.19 30.28 -12.16
CA LEU A 31 0.08 31.14 -11.74
C LEU A 31 0.21 31.40 -10.23
N PRO A 32 1.03 32.38 -9.84
CA PRO A 32 1.51 32.52 -8.46
C PRO A 32 0.42 32.92 -7.46
N SER A 33 -0.71 33.49 -7.90
CA SER A 33 -1.84 33.85 -7.03
C SER A 33 -3.01 32.87 -7.09
N LEU A 34 -2.89 31.76 -7.83
CA LEU A 34 -4.00 30.86 -8.04
C LEU A 34 -4.28 30.04 -6.78
N GLU A 35 -5.46 30.23 -6.21
CA GLU A 35 -5.93 29.61 -4.96
C GLU A 35 -6.85 28.42 -5.23
N PHE A 36 -7.63 28.47 -6.32
CA PHE A 36 -8.59 27.43 -6.71
C PHE A 36 -8.42 27.03 -8.17
N PHE A 37 -8.30 25.74 -8.44
CA PHE A 37 -8.28 25.20 -9.79
C PHE A 37 -9.21 23.99 -9.92
N SER A 38 -10.19 24.06 -10.81
CA SER A 38 -11.06 22.93 -11.12
C SER A 38 -10.91 22.44 -12.55
N LEU A 39 -10.60 21.15 -12.69
CA LEU A 39 -10.63 20.36 -13.91
C LEU A 39 -11.71 19.25 -13.83
N ALA A 40 -12.63 19.36 -12.87
CA ALA A 40 -13.63 18.33 -12.60
C ALA A 40 -14.58 18.10 -13.78
N HIS A 41 -15.13 16.89 -13.93
CA HIS A 41 -16.03 16.53 -15.03
C HIS A 41 -15.42 16.83 -16.41
N ASN A 42 -14.27 16.23 -16.67
CA ASN A 42 -13.60 16.25 -17.97
C ASN A 42 -13.26 14.81 -18.38
N ASN A 43 -12.40 14.65 -19.38
CA ASN A 43 -12.05 13.35 -19.96
C ASN A 43 -10.55 13.09 -19.82
N LEU A 44 -9.91 13.65 -18.78
CA LEU A 44 -8.47 13.52 -18.59
C LEU A 44 -8.10 12.07 -18.28
N THR A 45 -7.20 11.49 -19.07
CA THR A 45 -6.64 10.14 -18.83
C THR A 45 -5.27 10.20 -18.17
N LYS A 46 -4.54 11.29 -18.38
CA LYS A 46 -3.23 11.59 -17.79
C LYS A 46 -3.15 13.06 -17.41
N LEU A 47 -2.43 13.34 -16.33
CA LEU A 47 -2.16 14.71 -15.90
C LEU A 47 -0.75 14.79 -15.31
N ALA A 48 0.15 15.46 -16.01
CA ALA A 48 1.49 15.73 -15.53
C ALA A 48 1.51 17.06 -14.78
N VAL A 49 1.59 16.99 -13.45
CA VAL A 49 1.61 18.17 -12.59
C VAL A 49 3.03 18.66 -12.27
N GLY A 50 4.08 17.91 -12.60
CA GLY A 50 5.47 18.21 -12.20
C GLY A 50 6.01 19.59 -12.61
N ASN A 51 5.43 20.20 -13.64
CA ASN A 51 5.84 21.53 -14.11
C ASN A 51 4.87 22.65 -13.65
N TRP A 52 4.00 22.40 -12.67
CA TRP A 52 2.97 23.34 -12.21
C TRP A 52 3.43 24.13 -10.99
N LYS A 53 3.90 25.36 -11.19
CA LYS A 53 4.25 26.27 -10.09
C LYS A 53 3.03 27.05 -9.60
N LEU A 54 2.20 26.37 -8.80
CA LEU A 54 0.97 26.90 -8.22
C LEU A 54 1.07 26.99 -6.69
N LEU A 55 1.99 27.82 -6.21
CA LEU A 55 2.39 27.85 -4.78
C LEU A 55 1.26 28.25 -3.81
N GLN A 56 0.27 29.00 -4.29
CA GLN A 56 -0.88 29.46 -3.48
C GLN A 56 -2.11 28.57 -3.64
N LEU A 57 -2.01 27.46 -4.38
CA LEU A 57 -3.16 26.60 -4.65
C LEU A 57 -3.59 25.90 -3.37
N THR A 58 -4.84 26.10 -2.98
CA THR A 58 -5.44 25.52 -1.75
C THR A 58 -6.46 24.44 -2.06
N ASP A 59 -7.15 24.53 -3.21
CA ASP A 59 -8.18 23.58 -3.63
C ASP A 59 -8.01 23.20 -5.10
N LEU A 60 -7.69 21.92 -5.34
CA LEU A 60 -7.57 21.31 -6.65
C LEU A 60 -8.66 20.25 -6.85
N LYS A 61 -9.47 20.41 -7.90
CA LYS A 61 -10.54 19.46 -8.22
C LYS A 61 -10.26 18.69 -9.50
N LEU A 62 -10.06 17.38 -9.37
CA LEU A 62 -9.82 16.43 -10.46
C LEU A 62 -10.92 15.36 -10.54
N ASN A 63 -11.97 15.46 -9.74
CA ASN A 63 -13.04 14.47 -9.70
C ASN A 63 -13.75 14.33 -11.04
N ASP A 64 -14.35 13.16 -11.28
CA ASP A 64 -15.10 12.85 -12.50
C ASP A 64 -14.24 13.04 -13.76
N ASN A 65 -13.14 12.31 -13.82
CA ASN A 65 -12.25 12.22 -14.97
C ASN A 65 -11.97 10.72 -15.27
N ARG A 66 -10.92 10.41 -16.03
CA ARG A 66 -10.52 9.04 -16.39
C ARG A 66 -9.07 8.77 -15.98
N LEU A 67 -8.61 9.44 -14.93
CA LEU A 67 -7.22 9.37 -14.48
C LEU A 67 -6.95 8.00 -13.84
N ILE A 68 -5.80 7.42 -14.17
CA ILE A 68 -5.35 6.13 -13.63
C ILE A 68 -4.27 6.30 -12.56
N SER A 69 -3.52 7.40 -12.63
CA SER A 69 -2.47 7.76 -11.68
C SER A 69 -2.08 9.22 -11.88
N LEU A 70 -1.41 9.78 -10.88
CA LEU A 70 -0.68 11.04 -10.95
C LEU A 70 0.74 10.82 -10.44
N ASP A 71 1.63 11.77 -10.71
CA ASP A 71 2.97 11.70 -10.14
C ASP A 71 2.94 12.18 -8.68
N VAL A 72 2.86 11.22 -7.75
CA VAL A 72 2.75 11.48 -6.30
C VAL A 72 3.90 12.36 -5.80
N ASP A 73 5.10 12.13 -6.33
CA ASP A 73 6.31 12.79 -5.84
C ASP A 73 6.34 14.27 -6.28
N ASN A 74 5.52 14.65 -7.26
CA ASN A 74 5.36 16.03 -7.72
C ASN A 74 4.28 16.81 -6.94
N PHE A 75 3.58 16.22 -5.96
CA PHE A 75 2.60 16.97 -5.16
C PHE A 75 3.24 17.86 -4.10
N ASP A 76 4.50 17.61 -3.74
CA ASP A 76 5.25 18.41 -2.75
C ASP A 76 5.42 19.88 -3.16
N GLN A 77 5.31 20.19 -4.46
CA GLN A 77 5.38 21.57 -4.96
C GLN A 77 4.13 22.40 -4.59
N PHE A 78 2.99 21.76 -4.31
CA PHE A 78 1.76 22.43 -3.92
C PHE A 78 1.73 22.68 -2.41
N VAL A 79 2.67 23.52 -1.95
CA VAL A 79 2.94 23.76 -0.52
C VAL A 79 1.76 24.29 0.29
N SER A 80 0.77 24.91 -0.36
CA SER A 80 -0.42 25.47 0.28
C SER A 80 -1.67 24.60 0.06
N LEU A 81 -1.55 23.42 -0.55
CA LEU A 81 -2.71 22.61 -0.93
C LEU A 81 -3.36 22.01 0.31
N GLU A 82 -4.64 22.30 0.49
CA GLU A 82 -5.43 21.79 1.61
C GLU A 82 -6.41 20.71 1.17
N LYS A 83 -6.91 20.81 -0.07
CA LYS A 83 -8.00 19.97 -0.58
C LYS A 83 -7.69 19.47 -1.98
N LEU A 84 -7.84 18.15 -2.16
CA LEU A 84 -7.72 17.51 -3.45
C LEU A 84 -8.91 16.58 -3.69
N SER A 85 -9.76 16.91 -4.67
CA SER A 85 -10.90 16.06 -5.04
C SER A 85 -10.53 15.08 -6.14
N ILE A 86 -10.60 13.77 -5.87
CA ILE A 86 -10.14 12.71 -6.81
C ILE A 86 -11.16 11.61 -7.11
N ALA A 87 -12.32 11.59 -6.46
CA ALA A 87 -13.38 10.62 -6.72
C ALA A 87 -13.85 10.62 -8.19
N GLY A 88 -14.51 9.56 -8.65
CA GLY A 88 -15.01 9.45 -10.02
C GLY A 88 -13.89 9.34 -11.05
N ASN A 89 -12.85 8.56 -10.76
CA ASN A 89 -11.73 8.31 -11.66
C ASN A 89 -11.42 6.82 -11.75
N SER A 90 -10.54 6.44 -12.68
CA SER A 90 -10.18 5.04 -12.95
C SER A 90 -8.88 4.64 -12.25
N TRP A 91 -8.72 5.03 -10.97
CA TRP A 91 -7.42 4.92 -10.28
C TRP A 91 -6.86 3.50 -10.27
N TYR A 92 -5.56 3.37 -10.47
CA TYR A 92 -4.85 2.14 -10.19
C TYR A 92 -4.73 1.96 -8.67
N CYS A 93 -5.20 0.83 -8.13
CA CYS A 93 -5.28 0.63 -6.67
C CYS A 93 -3.94 0.80 -5.95
N PHE A 94 -2.83 0.36 -6.57
CA PHE A 94 -1.50 0.58 -6.00
C PHE A 94 -1.19 2.07 -5.88
N TRP A 95 -1.49 2.85 -6.92
CA TRP A 95 -1.31 4.30 -6.89
C TRP A 95 -2.17 4.94 -5.80
N LEU A 96 -3.48 4.63 -5.76
CA LEU A 96 -4.41 5.22 -4.80
C LEU A 96 -3.96 4.97 -3.37
N SER A 97 -3.51 3.74 -3.08
CA SER A 97 -2.98 3.38 -1.76
C SER A 97 -1.71 4.17 -1.38
N LYS A 98 -0.84 4.49 -2.34
CA LYS A 98 0.35 5.33 -2.13
C LYS A 98 -0.05 6.80 -1.96
N ALA A 99 -0.98 7.29 -2.77
CA ALA A 99 -1.48 8.66 -2.72
C ALA A 99 -2.14 8.99 -1.38
N ILE A 100 -3.01 8.10 -0.87
CA ILE A 100 -3.65 8.27 0.44
C ILE A 100 -2.60 8.36 1.57
N LYS A 101 -1.54 7.57 1.50
CA LYS A 101 -0.47 7.60 2.52
C LYS A 101 0.44 8.83 2.43
N ASN A 102 0.76 9.26 1.21
CA ASN A 102 1.77 10.30 0.99
C ASN A 102 1.13 11.69 0.91
N ILE A 103 0.15 11.85 0.04
CA ILE A 103 -0.57 13.12 -0.18
C ILE A 103 -1.59 13.33 0.94
N GLY A 104 -2.33 12.28 1.30
CA GLY A 104 -3.35 12.31 2.35
C GLY A 104 -2.82 12.64 3.75
N ARG A 105 -1.48 12.64 3.95
CA ARG A 105 -0.86 13.07 5.21
C ARG A 105 -1.00 14.58 5.46
N TYR A 106 -1.03 15.39 4.40
CA TYR A 106 -1.04 16.85 4.51
C TYR A 106 -2.18 17.51 3.74
N VAL A 107 -2.77 16.80 2.78
CA VAL A 107 -3.87 17.29 1.93
C VAL A 107 -5.10 16.45 2.20
N ALA A 108 -6.24 17.07 2.46
CA ALA A 108 -7.50 16.35 2.57
C ALA A 108 -7.95 15.82 1.19
N LEU A 109 -7.93 14.50 1.04
CA LEU A 109 -8.52 13.84 -0.12
C LEU A 109 -10.04 13.84 0.04
N ASN A 110 -10.72 14.56 -0.84
CA ASN A 110 -12.15 14.79 -0.76
C ASN A 110 -12.91 14.07 -1.89
N GLY A 111 -14.15 13.72 -1.58
CA GLY A 111 -15.03 12.99 -2.49
C GLY A 111 -15.16 11.53 -2.07
N LYS A 112 -16.28 10.93 -2.46
CA LYS A 112 -16.59 9.52 -2.26
C LYS A 112 -17.28 9.03 -3.51
N ASP A 113 -16.98 7.81 -3.91
CA ASP A 113 -17.71 7.12 -4.95
C ASP A 113 -18.88 6.39 -4.29
N GLU A 114 -20.10 6.64 -4.79
CA GLU A 114 -21.32 6.05 -4.22
C GLU A 114 -21.35 4.52 -4.40
N GLU A 115 -20.83 4.02 -5.53
CA GLU A 115 -20.71 2.61 -5.85
C GLU A 115 -19.43 2.33 -6.66
N CYS A 116 -18.76 1.20 -6.39
CA CYS A 116 -17.60 0.71 -7.15
C CYS A 116 -17.94 -0.54 -7.96
N PRO A 117 -18.73 -0.43 -9.05
CA PRO A 117 -19.05 -1.59 -9.88
C PRO A 117 -17.78 -2.08 -10.61
N ALA A 118 -17.48 -3.38 -10.45
CA ALA A 118 -16.30 -4.04 -11.02
C ALA A 118 -14.93 -3.48 -10.58
N THR A 119 -14.90 -2.66 -9.53
CA THR A 119 -13.70 -2.06 -8.93
C THR A 119 -13.73 -2.26 -7.41
N MET A 120 -12.65 -1.89 -6.72
CA MET A 120 -12.55 -2.02 -5.27
C MET A 120 -12.45 -0.63 -4.61
N PRO A 121 -13.13 -0.39 -3.48
CA PRO A 121 -12.99 0.86 -2.75
C PRO A 121 -11.71 0.87 -1.90
N ILE A 122 -11.01 2.01 -1.86
CA ILE A 122 -10.01 2.36 -0.84
C ILE A 122 -10.39 3.74 -0.32
N ASP A 123 -10.72 3.83 0.97
CA ASP A 123 -11.16 5.08 1.62
C ASP A 123 -12.33 5.74 0.88
N ASP A 124 -13.36 4.94 0.55
CA ASP A 124 -14.55 5.33 -0.22
C ASP A 124 -14.27 5.85 -1.65
N ILE A 125 -13.10 5.57 -2.22
CA ILE A 125 -12.73 5.93 -3.60
C ILE A 125 -12.45 4.66 -4.40
N CYS A 126 -13.06 4.53 -5.58
CA CYS A 126 -12.94 3.36 -6.43
C CYS A 126 -11.58 3.28 -7.11
N CYS A 127 -11.06 2.05 -7.22
CA CYS A 127 -9.84 1.75 -7.95
C CYS A 127 -9.90 0.38 -8.64
N SER A 128 -9.10 0.20 -9.68
CA SER A 128 -8.91 -1.06 -10.38
C SER A 128 -7.48 -1.59 -10.26
N MET A 129 -7.32 -2.91 -10.29
CA MET A 129 -6.03 -3.59 -10.42
C MET A 129 -5.58 -3.71 -11.89
N THR A 130 -6.46 -3.43 -12.84
CA THR A 130 -6.20 -3.45 -14.28
C THR A 130 -6.25 -2.03 -14.83
N VAL A 131 -5.20 -1.64 -15.57
CA VAL A 131 -5.19 -0.35 -16.29
C VAL A 131 -6.02 -0.53 -17.55
N VAL A 132 -7.23 0.02 -17.57
CA VAL A 132 -8.09 0.08 -18.74
C VAL A 132 -8.00 1.49 -19.32
N SER A 133 -7.12 1.71 -20.30
CA SER A 133 -7.13 2.93 -21.11
C SER A 133 -7.88 2.65 -22.40
N GLU A 134 -8.97 3.39 -22.65
CA GLU A 134 -9.84 3.24 -23.83
C GLU A 134 -9.20 3.73 -25.16
N ASP A 135 -8.01 4.36 -25.14
CA ASP A 135 -7.49 5.13 -26.30
C ASP A 135 -6.09 4.70 -26.83
N GLN A 136 -5.73 3.41 -26.81
CA GLN A 136 -4.47 2.95 -27.45
C GLN A 136 -4.69 1.92 -28.57
N PRO A 137 -3.96 2.02 -29.71
CA PRO A 137 -4.07 1.06 -30.80
C PRO A 137 -3.65 -0.34 -30.35
N ALA A 138 -4.52 -1.32 -30.62
CA ALA A 138 -4.50 -2.67 -30.03
C ALA A 138 -3.24 -3.53 -30.26
N HIS A 139 -2.31 -3.17 -31.16
CA HIS A 139 -1.26 -4.10 -31.60
C HIS A 139 0.16 -3.81 -31.07
N ALA A 140 0.44 -2.63 -30.48
CA ALA A 140 1.77 -2.32 -29.92
C ALA A 140 1.86 -2.49 -28.38
N ASP A 141 0.75 -2.84 -27.73
CA ASP A 141 0.51 -2.50 -26.33
C ASP A 141 0.34 -3.71 -25.40
N ILE A 142 0.02 -4.90 -25.91
CA ILE A 142 -0.16 -6.09 -25.06
C ILE A 142 1.16 -6.50 -24.40
N ALA A 143 2.27 -6.49 -25.15
CA ALA A 143 3.58 -6.87 -24.62
C ALA A 143 4.07 -5.90 -23.53
N GLU A 144 3.89 -4.60 -23.73
CA GLU A 144 4.30 -3.58 -22.74
C GLU A 144 3.38 -3.59 -21.50
N ARG A 145 2.07 -3.82 -21.68
CA ARG A 145 1.14 -3.99 -20.55
C ARG A 145 1.43 -5.27 -19.75
N ILE A 146 1.80 -6.36 -20.43
CA ILE A 146 2.29 -7.58 -19.77
C ILE A 146 3.58 -7.27 -19.01
N ARG A 147 4.54 -6.56 -19.63
CA ARG A 147 5.82 -6.19 -19.00
C ARG A 147 5.62 -5.36 -17.75
N LEU A 148 4.82 -4.28 -17.82
CA LEU A 148 4.51 -3.41 -16.69
C LEU A 148 3.75 -4.15 -15.58
N PHE A 149 2.84 -5.06 -15.96
CA PHE A 149 2.17 -5.92 -15.00
C PHE A 149 3.16 -6.89 -14.33
N GLU A 150 4.06 -7.52 -15.09
CA GLU A 150 5.10 -8.40 -14.56
C GLU A 150 6.06 -7.69 -13.62
N GLU A 151 6.47 -6.46 -13.94
CA GLU A 151 7.29 -5.60 -13.08
C GLU A 151 6.57 -5.22 -11.78
N SER A 152 5.32 -4.77 -11.90
CA SER A 152 4.49 -4.43 -10.72
C SER A 152 4.30 -5.63 -9.79
N GLN A 153 4.05 -6.82 -10.37
CA GLN A 153 3.92 -8.07 -9.64
C GLN A 153 5.24 -8.51 -8.99
N THR A 154 6.38 -8.34 -9.68
CA THR A 154 7.71 -8.67 -9.14
C THR A 154 8.06 -7.79 -7.96
N ARG A 155 7.75 -6.48 -8.05
CA ARG A 155 7.93 -5.53 -6.94
C ARG A 155 7.02 -5.86 -5.76
N MET A 156 5.73 -6.11 -6.01
CA MET A 156 4.77 -6.50 -4.97
C MET A 156 5.21 -7.78 -4.25
N LYS A 157 5.68 -8.78 -5.01
CA LYS A 157 6.28 -10.01 -4.47
C LYS A 157 7.45 -9.67 -3.56
N SER A 158 8.43 -8.91 -4.05
CA SER A 158 9.63 -8.54 -3.28
C SER A 158 9.27 -7.81 -1.98
N GLU A 159 8.35 -6.86 -2.01
CA GLU A 159 7.89 -6.14 -0.81
C GLU A 159 7.21 -7.06 0.20
N LEU A 160 6.37 -7.99 -0.26
CA LEU A 160 5.69 -8.96 0.59
C LEU A 160 6.70 -9.89 1.27
N TYR A 161 7.68 -10.42 0.52
CA TYR A 161 8.75 -11.24 1.08
C TYR A 161 9.59 -10.46 2.08
N GLN A 162 9.96 -9.21 1.80
CA GLN A 162 10.71 -8.40 2.77
C GLN A 162 9.93 -8.12 4.06
N LYS A 163 8.60 -7.94 3.97
CA LYS A 163 7.76 -7.79 5.16
C LYS A 163 7.68 -9.10 5.94
N LEU A 164 7.51 -10.23 5.26
CA LEU A 164 7.48 -11.55 5.87
C LEU A 164 8.81 -11.86 6.59
N GLU A 165 9.94 -11.62 5.94
CA GLU A 165 11.27 -11.87 6.54
C GLU A 165 11.54 -10.94 7.73
N ARG A 166 11.08 -9.69 7.69
CA ARG A 166 11.15 -8.80 8.86
C ARG A 166 10.30 -9.31 10.03
N ALA A 167 9.08 -9.77 9.75
CA ALA A 167 8.22 -10.34 10.77
C ALA A 167 8.84 -11.60 11.40
N LYS A 168 9.42 -12.48 10.57
CA LYS A 168 10.18 -13.65 11.04
C LYS A 168 11.37 -13.30 11.91
N ALA A 169 12.20 -12.34 11.46
CA ALA A 169 13.38 -11.92 12.21
C ALA A 169 13.00 -11.37 13.59
N TRP A 170 11.98 -10.51 13.63
CA TRP A 170 11.45 -9.97 14.88
C TRP A 170 10.91 -11.08 15.80
N TRP A 171 10.15 -12.01 15.24
CA TRP A 171 9.60 -13.14 15.99
C TRP A 171 10.70 -14.01 16.62
N ASN A 172 11.74 -14.35 15.85
CA ASN A 172 12.86 -15.15 16.35
C ASN A 172 13.63 -14.43 17.47
N GLU A 173 13.80 -13.11 17.37
CA GLU A 173 14.45 -12.32 18.40
C GLU A 173 13.64 -12.31 19.70
N GLU A 174 12.34 -12.02 19.62
CA GLU A 174 11.46 -11.97 20.80
C GLU A 174 11.28 -13.35 21.43
N PHE A 175 11.14 -14.41 20.63
CA PHE A 175 11.07 -15.78 21.14
C PHE A 175 12.37 -16.19 21.84
N GLY A 176 13.53 -15.84 21.28
CA GLY A 176 14.82 -16.11 21.91
C GLY A 176 14.95 -15.47 23.29
N LYS A 177 14.39 -14.27 23.50
CA LYS A 177 14.35 -13.61 24.81
C LYS A 177 13.52 -14.40 25.83
N VAL A 178 12.37 -14.93 25.42
CA VAL A 178 11.50 -15.76 26.27
C VAL A 178 12.19 -17.07 26.65
N GLU A 179 12.87 -17.73 25.70
CA GLU A 179 13.58 -18.99 25.96
C GLU A 179 14.72 -18.79 26.98
N VAL A 180 15.50 -17.71 26.86
CA VAL A 180 16.57 -17.38 27.81
C VAL A 180 16.00 -17.13 29.21
N LYS A 181 14.95 -16.30 29.31
CA LYS A 181 14.31 -15.97 30.58
C LYS A 181 13.78 -17.21 31.29
N THR A 182 13.23 -18.16 30.53
CA THR A 182 12.70 -19.41 31.05
C THR A 182 13.81 -20.32 31.60
N LYS A 183 14.96 -20.39 30.91
CA LYS A 183 16.14 -21.13 31.40
C LYS A 183 16.70 -20.52 32.68
N GLU A 184 16.73 -19.19 32.80
CA GLU A 184 17.16 -18.49 34.01
C GLU A 184 16.24 -18.81 35.19
N LEU A 185 14.92 -18.68 35.00
CA LEU A 185 13.92 -19.00 36.03
C LEU A 185 14.02 -20.45 36.52
N LYS A 186 14.23 -21.39 35.59
CA LYS A 186 14.42 -22.81 35.94
C LYS A 186 15.67 -23.05 36.76
N ARG A 187 16.78 -22.40 36.41
CA ARG A 187 18.04 -22.48 37.15
C ARG A 187 17.90 -21.92 38.56
N ASP A 188 17.25 -20.77 38.69
CA ASP A 188 17.04 -20.11 39.99
C ASP A 188 16.12 -20.97 40.89
N ALA A 189 15.11 -21.63 40.30
CA ALA A 189 14.26 -22.60 41.01
C ALA A 189 15.05 -23.84 41.50
N ASP A 190 15.89 -24.42 40.64
CA ASP A 190 16.74 -25.58 41.00
C ASP A 190 17.73 -25.24 42.14
N GLU A 191 18.29 -24.02 42.13
CA GLU A 191 19.18 -23.53 43.18
C GLU A 191 18.46 -23.38 44.53
N LEU A 192 17.24 -22.88 44.52
CA LEU A 192 16.43 -22.69 45.73
C LEU A 192 15.94 -24.01 46.33
N ILE A 193 15.60 -24.99 45.49
CA ILE A 193 15.31 -26.36 45.92
C ILE A 193 16.53 -26.99 46.62
N ARG A 194 17.73 -26.84 46.06
CA ARG A 194 18.97 -27.30 46.70
C ARG A 194 19.21 -26.65 48.06
N LEU A 195 19.05 -25.33 48.15
CA LEU A 195 19.23 -24.59 49.40
C LEU A 195 18.19 -24.93 50.48
N SER A 196 17.00 -25.43 50.09
CA SER A 196 15.98 -25.91 51.02
C SER A 196 16.29 -27.28 51.65
N SER A 197 17.26 -28.01 51.11
CA SER A 197 17.67 -29.34 51.60
C SER A 197 18.66 -29.27 52.78
N ASP A 198 19.17 -28.08 53.09
CA ASP A 198 19.96 -27.79 54.30
C ASP A 198 19.04 -27.16 55.36
N ASP A 199 18.67 -27.97 56.35
CA ASP A 199 17.76 -27.61 57.45
C ASP A 199 18.16 -26.27 58.11
N ASN A 200 17.22 -25.30 58.06
CA ASN A 200 17.09 -24.03 58.83
C ASN A 200 17.23 -22.65 58.15
N LYS A 201 17.04 -22.48 56.82
CA LYS A 201 17.09 -21.11 56.23
C LYS A 201 15.94 -20.66 55.32
N VAL A 202 14.99 -21.52 54.94
CA VAL A 202 13.95 -21.16 53.96
C VAL A 202 12.56 -21.26 54.57
N LYS A 203 11.76 -20.19 54.47
CA LYS A 203 10.38 -20.18 54.97
C LYS A 203 9.47 -20.91 53.98
N PRO A 204 8.47 -21.68 54.45
CA PRO A 204 7.52 -22.38 53.57
C PRO A 204 6.82 -21.48 52.55
N GLU A 205 6.52 -20.23 52.94
CA GLU A 205 5.89 -19.22 52.08
C GLU A 205 6.76 -18.83 50.87
N ASP A 206 8.09 -18.88 51.01
CA ASP A 206 9.02 -18.56 49.92
C ASP A 206 9.05 -19.71 48.90
N VAL A 207 8.97 -20.96 49.37
CA VAL A 207 8.88 -22.16 48.52
C VAL A 207 7.55 -22.18 47.74
N GLU A 208 6.45 -21.81 48.38
CA GLU A 208 5.13 -21.78 47.76
C GLU A 208 5.00 -20.68 46.69
N LYS A 209 5.55 -19.49 46.95
CA LYS A 209 5.65 -18.41 45.94
C LYS A 209 6.52 -18.80 44.75
N LEU A 210 7.62 -19.50 44.99
CA LEU A 210 8.48 -20.01 43.92
C LEU A 210 7.79 -21.09 43.09
N SER A 211 7.12 -22.04 43.73
CA SER A 211 6.33 -23.06 43.03
C SER A 211 5.25 -22.42 42.17
N ALA A 212 4.50 -21.45 42.70
CA ALA A 212 3.47 -20.74 41.94
C ALA A 212 4.06 -19.92 40.78
N GLY A 213 5.22 -19.29 40.99
CA GLY A 213 5.96 -18.57 39.94
C GLY A 213 6.46 -19.49 38.83
N LEU A 214 6.92 -20.69 39.18
CA LEU A 214 7.40 -21.70 38.24
C LEU A 214 6.24 -22.27 37.41
N THR A 215 5.12 -22.63 38.05
CA THR A 215 3.93 -23.10 37.34
C THR A 215 3.41 -22.04 36.38
N LYS A 216 3.33 -20.77 36.80
CA LYS A 216 2.94 -19.67 35.92
C LYS A 216 3.89 -19.50 34.73
N ALA A 217 5.21 -19.61 34.96
CA ALA A 217 6.19 -19.52 33.89
C ALA A 217 6.11 -20.70 32.91
N GLU A 218 5.78 -21.90 33.39
CA GLU A 218 5.53 -23.08 32.56
C GLU A 218 4.25 -22.91 31.72
N ASP A 219 3.18 -22.37 32.30
CA ASP A 219 1.94 -22.04 31.60
C ASP A 219 2.18 -20.98 30.51
N ASP A 220 2.86 -19.88 30.85
CA ASP A 220 3.22 -18.82 29.91
C ASP A 220 4.10 -19.38 28.76
N LEU A 221 5.01 -20.33 29.03
CA LEU A 221 5.84 -20.99 28.02
C LEU A 221 4.99 -21.86 27.07
N ASN A 222 4.05 -22.63 27.62
CA ASN A 222 3.13 -23.47 26.83
C ASN A 222 2.25 -22.62 25.91
N ASP A 223 1.74 -21.49 26.40
CA ASP A 223 0.95 -20.53 25.61
C ASP A 223 1.79 -19.95 24.45
N VAL A 224 3.03 -19.55 24.73
CA VAL A 224 3.96 -19.08 23.68
C VAL A 224 4.25 -20.18 22.66
N GLN A 225 4.44 -21.42 23.09
CA GLN A 225 4.69 -22.55 22.20
C GLN A 225 3.48 -22.84 21.29
N SER A 226 2.26 -22.74 21.82
CA SER A 226 1.03 -22.84 21.03
C SER A 226 0.92 -21.73 19.97
N LEU A 227 1.29 -20.50 20.32
CA LEU A 227 1.35 -19.37 19.38
C LEU A 227 2.40 -19.58 18.28
N VAL A 228 3.56 -20.16 18.60
CA VAL A 228 4.58 -20.53 17.60
C VAL A 228 4.02 -21.54 16.59
N GLU A 229 3.34 -22.59 17.06
CA GLU A 229 2.74 -23.61 16.19
C GLU A 229 1.64 -23.02 15.29
N SER A 230 0.80 -22.14 15.84
CA SER A 230 -0.24 -21.43 15.08
C SER A 230 0.38 -20.50 14.03
N ASN A 231 1.43 -19.76 14.37
CA ASN A 231 2.16 -18.93 13.41
C ASN A 231 2.79 -19.78 12.29
N GLY A 232 3.39 -20.94 12.61
CA GLY A 232 3.94 -21.85 11.61
C GLY A 232 2.88 -22.35 10.61
N LYS A 233 1.67 -22.65 11.09
CA LYS A 233 0.53 -23.00 10.21
C LYS A 233 0.10 -21.85 9.32
N PHE A 234 0.00 -20.64 9.89
CA PHE A 234 -0.36 -19.43 9.14
C PHE A 234 0.68 -19.08 8.07
N GLU A 235 1.98 -19.22 8.37
CA GLU A 235 3.06 -19.06 7.38
C GLU A 235 2.95 -20.07 6.24
N GLN A 236 2.62 -21.32 6.56
CA GLN A 236 2.42 -22.36 5.55
C GLN A 236 1.21 -22.06 4.66
N GLU A 237 0.10 -21.58 5.22
CA GLU A 237 -1.07 -21.15 4.46
C GLU A 237 -0.78 -19.97 3.54
N ILE A 238 -0.11 -18.92 4.03
CA ILE A 238 0.33 -17.79 3.21
C ILE A 238 1.22 -18.28 2.07
N THR A 239 2.17 -19.16 2.37
CA THR A 239 3.09 -19.71 1.37
C THR A 239 2.32 -20.49 0.31
N ASN A 240 1.38 -21.37 0.70
CA ASN A 240 0.55 -22.14 -0.21
C ASN A 240 -0.33 -21.24 -1.09
N LEU A 241 -0.97 -20.22 -0.50
CA LEU A 241 -1.76 -19.24 -1.25
C LEU A 241 -0.90 -18.47 -2.25
N LEU A 242 0.31 -18.08 -1.86
CA LEU A 242 1.25 -17.40 -2.76
C LEU A 242 1.65 -18.29 -3.94
N TYR A 243 1.93 -19.58 -3.70
CA TYR A 243 2.20 -20.55 -4.77
C TYR A 243 0.99 -20.73 -5.69
N MET A 244 -0.22 -20.86 -5.15
CA MET A 244 -1.45 -20.97 -5.96
C MET A 244 -1.67 -19.74 -6.83
N VAL A 245 -1.47 -18.54 -6.29
CA VAL A 245 -1.62 -17.28 -7.04
C VAL A 245 -0.58 -17.19 -8.15
N ILE A 246 0.68 -17.58 -7.89
CA ILE A 246 1.75 -17.63 -8.90
C ILE A 246 1.39 -18.63 -10.02
N GLU A 247 0.87 -19.81 -9.65
CA GLU A 247 0.50 -20.84 -10.62
C GLU A 247 -0.65 -20.39 -11.52
N GLN A 248 -1.72 -19.84 -10.93
CA GLN A 248 -2.86 -19.28 -11.66
C GLN A 248 -2.40 -18.17 -12.62
N LYS A 249 -1.49 -17.29 -12.17
CA LYS A 249 -0.87 -16.26 -13.00
C LYS A 249 -0.14 -16.86 -14.21
N ASN A 250 0.72 -17.86 -13.99
CA ASN A 250 1.50 -18.48 -15.07
C ASN A 250 0.59 -19.15 -16.11
N ARG A 251 -0.51 -19.77 -15.67
CA ARG A 251 -1.53 -20.35 -16.56
C ARG A 251 -2.19 -19.26 -17.41
N LEU A 252 -2.67 -18.18 -16.80
CA LEU A 252 -3.26 -17.03 -17.50
C LEU A 252 -2.31 -16.41 -18.52
N LEU A 253 -1.04 -16.21 -18.14
CA LEU A 253 -0.02 -15.67 -19.03
C LEU A 253 0.20 -16.58 -20.24
N GLN A 254 0.22 -17.91 -20.02
CA GLN A 254 0.34 -18.87 -21.10
C GLN A 254 -0.87 -18.85 -22.04
N THR A 255 -2.08 -18.75 -21.50
CA THR A 255 -3.31 -18.63 -22.30
C THR A 255 -3.29 -17.37 -23.15
N VAL A 256 -2.88 -16.23 -22.60
CA VAL A 256 -2.75 -14.97 -23.35
C VAL A 256 -1.68 -15.06 -24.43
N LYS A 257 -0.51 -15.65 -24.13
CA LYS A 257 0.54 -15.89 -25.13
C LYS A 257 0.05 -16.76 -26.28
N ASN A 258 -0.64 -17.86 -25.97
CA ASN A 258 -1.17 -18.76 -26.98
C ASN A 258 -2.24 -18.07 -27.85
N ALA A 259 -3.14 -17.29 -27.24
CA ALA A 259 -4.16 -16.53 -27.97
C ALA A 259 -3.56 -15.48 -28.91
N ALA A 260 -2.51 -14.77 -28.46
CA ALA A 260 -1.80 -13.79 -29.28
C ALA A 260 -1.07 -14.44 -30.48
N VAL A 261 -0.52 -15.64 -30.30
CA VAL A 261 0.10 -16.42 -31.38
C VAL A 261 -0.95 -16.90 -32.39
N ASP A 262 -2.10 -17.40 -31.90
CA ASP A 262 -3.21 -17.84 -32.76
C ASP A 262 -3.81 -16.70 -33.59
N GLU A 263 -3.84 -15.48 -33.06
CA GLU A 263 -4.32 -14.29 -33.76
C GLU A 263 -3.33 -13.79 -34.82
N ALA A 264 -2.03 -13.84 -34.52
CA ALA A 264 -0.94 -13.52 -35.46
C ALA A 264 -0.82 -14.54 -36.61
N LEU A 265 -1.23 -15.79 -36.41
CA LEU A 265 -1.29 -16.82 -37.46
C LEU A 265 -2.52 -16.69 -38.38
N ARG A 266 -3.52 -15.88 -38.00
CA ARG A 266 -4.76 -15.67 -38.75
C ARG A 266 -4.75 -14.42 -39.65
N HIS A 267 -3.73 -13.56 -39.53
CA HIS A 267 -3.51 -12.35 -40.33
C HIS A 267 -2.30 -12.55 -41.26
#